data_AF-A0A961U2Q5-F1
#
_entry.id   AF-A0A961U2Q5-F1
#
_cell.length_a   1.000
_cell.length_b   1.000
_cell.length_c   1.000
_cell.angle_alpha   90.00
_cell.angle_beta   90.00
_cell.angle_gamma   90.00
#
_symmetry.space_group_name_H-M   'P 1'
#
loop_
_entity.id
_entity.type
_entity.pdbx_description
1 polymer ?
#
loop_
_entity_poly.entity_id
_entity_poly.type
_entity_poly.pdbx_seq_one_letter_code
_entity_poly.pdbx_strand_id
1 'polypeptide(L)'
;AGILNQTVDGAGWDRSWAGAGIQVSAAFETDGGAVVKPELELRFDHAFGDDNAHVASRIPGVAGAAFNSTGAIEGDNALALGAGVKIEFNQTTSAHIRYDGAFSGDSNSHRASGGITITF
;
A
#
# COMPACT_ATOMS: atom_id res chain seq x y z
N ALA A 1 -3.68 -20.91 32.92
CA ALA A 1 -3.37 -19.55 32.42
C ALA A 1 -2.39 -18.90 33.40
N GLY A 2 -1.26 -18.38 32.92
CA GLY A 2 -0.22 -17.76 33.78
C GLY A 2 -0.53 -16.30 34.10
N ILE A 3 0.24 -15.73 35.04
CA ILE A 3 0.12 -14.33 35.52
C ILE A 3 0.27 -13.26 34.42
N LEU A 4 0.71 -13.65 33.23
CA LEU A 4 0.92 -12.79 32.05
C LEU A 4 -0.22 -12.87 31.02
N ASN A 5 -1.38 -13.43 31.38
CA ASN A 5 -2.51 -13.42 30.47
C ASN A 5 -3.01 -11.98 30.29
N GLN A 6 -3.18 -11.53 29.04
CA GLN A 6 -3.62 -10.18 28.71
C GLN A 6 -4.90 -10.25 27.87
N THR A 7 -5.89 -9.44 28.22
CA THR A 7 -7.02 -9.14 27.35
C THR A 7 -6.75 -7.80 26.68
N VAL A 8 -6.75 -7.82 25.35
CA VAL A 8 -6.59 -6.64 24.50
C VAL A 8 -7.96 -6.34 23.92
N ASP A 9 -8.51 -5.17 24.21
CA ASP A 9 -9.76 -4.73 23.58
C ASP A 9 -9.44 -4.28 22.13
N GLY A 10 -10.35 -4.53 21.19
CA GLY A 10 -10.14 -4.16 19.78
C GLY A 10 -10.11 -2.64 19.61
N ALA A 11 -9.06 -2.12 18.97
CA ALA A 11 -8.98 -0.72 18.57
C ALA A 11 -9.36 -0.57 17.10
N GLY A 12 -10.35 0.27 16.81
CA GLY A 12 -10.68 0.72 15.46
C GLY A 12 -10.08 2.10 15.22
N TRP A 13 -9.51 2.32 14.04
CA TRP A 13 -8.99 3.60 13.62
C TRP A 13 -9.38 3.80 12.16
N ASP A 14 -9.89 4.99 11.85
CA ASP A 14 -10.34 5.36 10.52
C ASP A 14 -9.36 6.37 9.93
N ARG A 15 -8.74 6.00 8.81
CA ARG A 15 -7.82 6.87 8.10
C ARG A 15 -8.25 7.04 6.66
N SER A 16 -8.34 8.30 6.23
CA SER A 16 -8.62 8.69 4.85
C SER A 16 -7.32 9.11 4.17
N TRP A 17 -7.21 8.89 2.87
CA TRP A 17 -6.01 9.25 2.11
C TRP A 17 -6.39 10.08 0.90
N ALA A 18 -5.65 11.15 0.62
CA ALA A 18 -5.69 11.85 -0.66
C ALA A 18 -4.31 11.84 -1.30
N GLY A 19 -4.27 11.67 -2.62
CA GLY A 19 -3.04 11.62 -3.38
C GLY A 19 -3.09 12.51 -4.60
N ALA A 20 -1.95 13.10 -4.95
CA ALA A 20 -1.76 13.84 -6.20
C ALA A 20 -0.46 13.39 -6.86
N GLY A 21 -0.49 13.17 -8.18
CA GLY A 21 0.65 12.62 -8.89
C GLY A 21 0.63 12.89 -10.38
N ILE A 22 1.74 12.53 -11.03
CA ILE A 22 1.95 12.61 -12.47
C ILE A 22 2.31 11.21 -12.95
N GLN A 23 1.67 10.79 -14.04
CA GLN A 23 2.00 9.57 -14.75
C GLN A 23 2.41 9.93 -16.18
N VAL A 24 3.50 9.32 -16.65
CA VAL A 24 3.96 9.41 -18.03
C VAL A 24 4.01 8.02 -18.63
N SER A 25 3.59 7.91 -19.89
CA SER A 25 3.59 6.65 -20.63
C SER A 25 3.95 6.91 -22.08
N ALA A 26 4.59 5.93 -22.72
CA ALA A 26 4.86 5.94 -24.15
C ALA A 26 4.35 4.65 -24.79
N ALA A 27 4.24 4.63 -26.11
CA ALA A 27 3.90 3.43 -26.87
C ALA A 27 4.87 3.29 -28.05
N PHE A 28 5.47 2.11 -28.16
CA PHE A 28 6.43 1.78 -29.20
C PHE A 28 5.96 0.53 -29.93
N GLU A 29 5.79 0.63 -31.23
CA GLU A 29 5.58 -0.53 -32.08
C GLU A 29 6.93 -1.18 -32.38
N THR A 30 6.99 -2.50 -32.26
CA THR A 30 8.17 -3.30 -32.59
C THR A 30 8.04 -3.82 -34.02
N ASP A 31 9.17 -4.17 -34.65
CA ASP A 31 9.17 -4.75 -36.01
C ASP A 31 8.33 -6.03 -36.14
N GLY A 32 8.00 -6.68 -35.01
CA GLY A 32 7.13 -7.86 -34.94
C GLY A 32 5.63 -7.56 -34.75
N GLY A 33 5.20 -6.29 -34.80
CA GLY A 33 3.80 -5.88 -34.65
C GLY A 33 3.28 -5.87 -33.21
N ALA A 34 4.15 -6.13 -32.22
CA ALA A 34 3.82 -5.96 -30.82
C ALA A 34 3.98 -4.50 -30.39
N VAL A 35 3.15 -4.02 -29.47
CA VAL A 35 3.23 -2.67 -28.91
C VAL A 35 3.72 -2.73 -27.45
N VAL A 36 4.85 -2.08 -27.19
CA VAL A 36 5.44 -1.95 -25.84
C VAL A 36 5.07 -0.59 -25.26
N LYS A 37 4.51 -0.60 -24.06
CA LYS A 37 4.01 0.58 -23.34
C LYS A 37 4.68 0.68 -21.98
N PRO A 38 5.84 1.34 -21.85
CA PRO A 38 6.39 1.66 -20.55
C PRO A 38 5.59 2.79 -19.89
N GLU A 39 5.51 2.73 -18.57
CA GLU A 39 4.89 3.75 -17.73
C GLU A 39 5.76 4.06 -16.50
N LEU A 40 5.71 5.31 -16.07
CA LEU A 40 6.32 5.80 -14.85
C LEU A 40 5.34 6.73 -14.15
N GLU A 41 5.21 6.58 -12.84
CA GLU A 41 4.30 7.34 -11.99
C GLU A 41 5.04 7.86 -10.77
N LEU A 42 4.81 9.12 -10.42
CA LEU A 42 5.22 9.73 -9.16
C LEU A 42 3.99 10.34 -8.50
N ARG A 43 3.72 9.96 -7.25
CA ARG A 43 2.56 10.41 -6.49
C ARG A 43 2.95 10.78 -5.07
N PHE A 44 2.37 11.85 -4.56
CA PHE A 44 2.44 12.22 -3.17
C PHE A 44 1.08 11.94 -2.53
N ASP A 45 1.09 11.17 -1.45
CA ASP A 45 -0.09 10.78 -0.68
C ASP A 45 -0.03 11.44 0.70
N HIS A 46 -1.14 12.03 1.12
CA HIS A 46 -1.35 12.58 2.45
C HIS A 46 -2.54 11.90 3.11
N ALA A 47 -2.33 11.45 4.34
CA ALA A 47 -3.34 10.81 5.14
C ALA A 47 -3.99 11.81 6.11
N PHE A 48 -5.30 11.73 6.24
CA PHE A 48 -6.12 12.50 7.17
C PHE A 48 -6.81 11.53 8.12
N GLY A 49 -6.86 11.84 9.41
CA GLY A 49 -7.52 10.99 10.39
C GLY A 49 -6.83 11.06 11.73
N ASP A 50 -7.09 10.06 12.57
CA ASP A 50 -6.49 9.94 13.90
C ASP A 50 -5.16 9.17 13.80
N ASP A 51 -4.10 9.76 14.33
CA ASP A 51 -2.71 9.29 14.17
C ASP A 51 -2.33 8.23 15.21
N ASN A 52 -3.21 7.97 16.18
CA ASN A 52 -2.92 7.19 17.36
C ASN A 52 -4.00 6.13 17.62
N ALA A 53 -3.71 4.89 17.24
CA ALA A 53 -4.49 3.76 17.73
C ALA A 53 -4.26 3.62 19.25
N HIS A 54 -5.21 4.04 20.07
CA HIS A 54 -5.18 3.78 21.51
C HIS A 54 -5.71 2.38 21.80
N VAL A 55 -4.84 1.51 22.32
CA VAL A 55 -5.20 0.13 22.66
C VAL A 55 -5.35 0.00 24.17
N ALA A 56 -6.59 -0.17 24.62
CA ALA A 56 -6.88 -0.51 26.00
C ALA A 56 -6.54 -1.99 26.27
N SER A 57 -5.69 -2.22 27.25
CA SER A 57 -5.24 -3.54 27.68
C SER A 57 -5.46 -3.75 29.16
N ARG A 58 -5.75 -5.00 29.56
CA ARG A 58 -5.90 -5.38 30.97
C ARG A 58 -5.36 -6.78 31.27
N ILE A 59 -4.86 -6.96 32.49
CA ILE A 59 -4.49 -8.27 33.03
C ILE A 59 -5.71 -8.84 33.80
N PRO A 60 -6.34 -9.93 33.32
CA PRO A 60 -7.48 -10.53 34.00
C PRO A 60 -7.10 -11.00 35.42
N GLY A 61 -7.89 -10.61 36.42
CA GLY A 61 -7.70 -11.03 37.81
C GLY A 61 -6.88 -10.07 38.69
N VAL A 62 -6.38 -8.95 38.15
CA VAL A 62 -5.71 -7.89 38.94
C VAL A 62 -6.55 -6.62 38.91
N ALA A 63 -7.12 -6.24 40.06
CA ALA A 63 -7.92 -5.03 40.19
C ALA A 63 -7.06 -3.78 39.91
N GLY A 64 -7.51 -2.91 38.99
CA GLY A 64 -6.82 -1.67 38.63
C GLY A 64 -5.70 -1.82 37.58
N ALA A 65 -5.42 -3.02 37.08
CA ALA A 65 -4.39 -3.27 36.05
C ALA A 65 -4.90 -3.02 34.61
N ALA A 66 -5.58 -1.89 34.39
CA ALA A 66 -5.92 -1.41 33.05
C ALA A 66 -4.88 -0.38 32.62
N PHE A 67 -4.36 -0.49 31.40
CA PHE A 67 -3.40 0.45 30.84
C PHE A 67 -3.72 0.71 29.37
N ASN A 68 -3.42 1.93 28.92
CA ASN A 68 -3.56 2.32 27.53
C ASN A 68 -2.16 2.36 26.91
N SER A 69 -1.97 1.64 25.80
CA SER A 69 -0.74 1.72 25.00
C SER A 69 -1.02 2.42 23.69
N THR A 70 -0.16 3.35 23.31
CA THR A 70 -0.16 3.89 21.95
C THR A 70 0.25 2.78 20.98
N GLY A 71 -0.56 2.56 19.95
CA GLY A 71 -0.30 1.62 18.86
C GLY A 71 0.73 2.15 17.87
N ALA A 72 0.84 1.49 16.72
CA ALA A 72 1.73 1.93 15.65
C ALA A 72 1.34 3.33 15.18
N ILE A 73 2.32 4.24 15.18
CA ILE A 73 2.22 5.55 14.55
C ILE A 73 2.61 5.34 13.09
N GLU A 74 1.77 5.75 12.16
CA GLU A 74 2.04 5.67 10.73
C GLU A 74 2.09 7.09 10.18
N GLY A 75 3.24 7.50 9.60
CA GLY A 75 3.41 8.85 9.10
C GLY A 75 2.36 9.28 8.06
N ASP A 76 1.97 10.56 8.14
CA ASP A 76 0.88 11.14 7.33
C ASP A 76 1.23 11.35 5.86
N ASN A 77 2.51 11.35 5.52
CA ASN A 77 2.97 11.69 4.19
C ASN A 77 3.72 10.51 3.59
N ALA A 78 3.36 10.12 2.38
CA ALA A 78 4.06 9.11 1.62
C ALA A 78 4.38 9.62 0.21
N LEU A 79 5.59 9.31 -0.25
CA LEU A 79 5.96 9.45 -1.65
C LEU A 79 5.88 8.08 -2.31
N ALA A 80 5.09 7.95 -3.37
CA ALA A 80 4.93 6.73 -4.13
C ALA A 80 5.56 6.87 -5.52
N LEU A 81 6.28 5.83 -5.93
CA LEU A 81 6.87 5.67 -7.26
C LEU A 81 6.36 4.38 -7.89
N GLY A 82 5.79 4.49 -9.09
CA GLY A 82 5.35 3.36 -9.89
C GLY A 82 6.16 3.27 -11.18
N ALA A 83 6.55 2.07 -11.59
CA ALA A 83 7.15 1.83 -12.88
C ALA A 83 6.63 0.52 -13.46
N GLY A 84 6.25 0.52 -14.73
CA GLY A 84 5.64 -0.63 -15.36
C GLY A 84 5.92 -0.72 -16.85
N VAL A 85 5.70 -1.90 -17.39
CA VAL A 85 5.72 -2.15 -18.83
C VAL A 85 4.57 -3.06 -19.18
N LYS A 86 3.76 -2.65 -20.15
CA LYS A 86 2.76 -3.50 -20.81
C LYS A 86 3.23 -3.84 -22.22
N ILE A 87 3.05 -5.09 -22.61
CA ILE A 87 3.34 -5.58 -23.96
C ILE A 87 2.04 -6.12 -24.54
N GLU A 88 1.59 -5.53 -25.64
CA GLU A 88 0.46 -6.01 -26.44
C GLU A 88 1.03 -6.84 -27.59
N PHE A 89 0.95 -8.16 -27.48
CA PHE A 89 1.52 -9.08 -28.48
C PHE A 89 0.70 -9.08 -29.76
N ASN A 90 -0.62 -8.92 -29.62
CA ASN A 90 -1.60 -8.82 -30.69
C ASN A 90 -2.88 -8.17 -30.14
N GLN A 91 -3.96 -8.18 -30.91
CA GLN A 91 -5.24 -7.57 -30.53
C GLN A 91 -5.94 -8.28 -29.36
N THR A 92 -5.60 -9.53 -29.07
CA THR A 92 -6.27 -10.37 -28.06
C THR A 92 -5.41 -10.64 -26.84
N THR A 93 -4.08 -10.56 -26.94
CA THR A 93 -3.14 -11.02 -25.91
C THR A 93 -2.21 -9.91 -25.48
N SER A 94 -2.16 -9.65 -24.18
CA SER A 94 -1.19 -8.72 -23.60
C SER A 94 -0.62 -9.24 -22.28
N ALA A 95 0.58 -8.80 -21.94
CA ALA A 95 1.18 -9.02 -20.63
C ALA A 95 1.57 -7.68 -20.01
N HIS A 96 1.60 -7.61 -18.68
CA HIS A 96 2.11 -6.45 -17.97
C HIS A 96 2.92 -6.88 -16.75
N ILE A 97 3.88 -6.04 -16.40
CA ILE A 97 4.60 -6.08 -15.13
C ILE A 97 4.67 -4.67 -14.58
N ARG A 98 4.48 -4.52 -13.27
CA ARG A 98 4.54 -3.24 -12.58
C ARG A 98 5.18 -3.41 -11.20
N TYR A 99 5.96 -2.42 -10.82
CA TYR A 99 6.52 -2.24 -9.49
C TYR A 99 6.01 -0.93 -8.89
N ASP A 100 5.56 -0.99 -7.65
CA ASP A 100 5.13 0.15 -6.85
C ASP A 100 5.96 0.19 -5.55
N GLY A 101 6.60 1.32 -5.27
CA GLY A 101 7.21 1.62 -3.97
C GLY A 101 6.50 2.79 -3.32
N ALA A 102 6.19 2.71 -2.03
CA ALA A 102 5.72 3.85 -1.24
C ALA A 102 6.60 4.02 0.00
N PHE A 103 7.03 5.27 0.21
CA PHE A 103 8.00 5.64 1.23
C PHE A 103 7.36 6.68 2.15
N SER A 104 7.14 6.33 3.41
CA SER A 104 6.69 7.24 4.46
C SER A 104 7.77 7.34 5.56
N GLY A 105 7.60 8.28 6.49
CA GLY A 105 8.57 8.49 7.57
C GLY A 105 8.80 7.24 8.44
N ASP A 106 7.75 6.42 8.60
CA ASP A 106 7.74 5.30 9.54
C ASP A 106 7.58 3.93 8.86
N SER A 107 7.31 3.90 7.56
CA SER A 107 7.09 2.66 6.82
C SER A 107 7.52 2.76 5.36
N ASN A 108 8.02 1.65 4.82
CA ASN A 108 8.28 1.50 3.40
C ASN A 108 7.52 0.27 2.89
N SER A 109 6.77 0.43 1.81
CA SER A 109 6.08 -0.68 1.15
C SER A 109 6.58 -0.86 -0.27
N HIS A 110 6.74 -2.11 -0.68
CA HIS A 110 7.21 -2.50 -2.00
C HIS A 110 6.29 -3.59 -2.53
N ARG A 111 5.77 -3.38 -3.74
CA ARG A 111 4.87 -4.32 -4.41
C ARG A 111 5.33 -4.53 -5.84
N ALA A 112 5.44 -5.79 -6.24
CA ALA A 112 5.58 -6.16 -7.64
C ALA A 112 4.32 -6.93 -8.06
N SER A 113 3.82 -6.63 -9.24
CA SER A 113 2.66 -7.27 -9.83
C SER A 113 2.91 -7.56 -11.31
N GLY A 114 2.22 -8.56 -11.82
CA GLY A 114 2.23 -8.85 -13.25
C GLY A 114 1.07 -9.75 -13.61
N GLY A 115 0.71 -9.75 -14.88
CA GLY A 115 -0.41 -10.52 -15.37
C GLY A 115 -0.47 -10.62 -16.88
N ILE A 116 -1.28 -11.55 -17.35
CA ILE A 116 -1.56 -11.79 -18.76
C ILE A 116 -3.06 -11.58 -18.95
N THR A 117 -3.42 -10.82 -19.97
CA THR A 117 -4.81 -10.56 -20.36
C THR A 117 -5.07 -11.18 -21.73
N ILE A 118 -6.17 -11.94 -21.82
CA ILE A 118 -6.66 -12.55 -23.06
C ILE A 118 -8.09 -12.06 -23.28
N THR A 119 -8.35 -11.39 -24.41
CA THR A 119 -9.67 -10.89 -24.82
C THR A 119 -10.21 -11.75 -25.97
N PHE A 120 -11.48 -12.15 -25.89
CA PHE A 120 -12.16 -13.03 -26.87
C PHE A 120 -13.21 -12.27 -27.68
#